data_AF-A0A3Q2PVM6-F1
#
_entry.id   AF-A0A3Q2PVM6-F1
#
_cell.length_a   1.000
_cell.length_b   1.000
_cell.length_c   1.000
_cell.angle_alpha   90.00
_cell.angle_beta   90.00
_cell.angle_gamma   90.00
#
_symmetry.space_group_name_H-M   'P 1'
#
loop_
_entity.id
_entity.type
_entity.pdbx_description
1 polymer ?
#
loop_
_entity_poly.entity_id
_entity_poly.type
_entity_poly.pdbx_seq_one_letter_code
_entity_poly.pdbx_strand_id
1 'polypeptide(L)' 'MENAHTKTVEEVLGFFVVNESTGLSCEQLKKNRERWGPNVTLVKALFAVLL' A
#
# COMPACT_ATOMS: atom_id res chain seq x y z
N MET A 1 -7.02 -0.76 -1.41
CA MET A 1 -7.92 -1.73 -0.76
C MET A 1 -9.17 -0.97 -0.33
N GLU A 2 -10.36 -1.43 -0.72
CA GLU A 2 -11.61 -0.82 -0.25
C GLU A 2 -11.88 -1.26 1.20
N ASN A 3 -12.47 -0.38 2.01
CA ASN A 3 -12.85 -0.67 3.40
C ASN A 3 -11.70 -1.13 4.31
N ALA A 4 -10.47 -0.65 4.09
CA ALA A 4 -9.31 -1.03 4.92
C ALA A 4 -9.51 -0.75 6.43
N HIS A 5 -10.37 0.19 6.80
CA HIS A 5 -10.69 0.50 8.21
C HIS A 5 -11.47 -0.60 8.93
N THR A 6 -12.11 -1.53 8.20
CA THR A 6 -12.81 -2.68 8.80
C THR A 6 -11.94 -3.94 8.82
N LYS A 7 -10.65 -3.82 8.50
CA LYS A 7 -9.73 -4.94 8.30
C LYS A 7 -8.65 -4.92 9.36
N THR A 8 -8.19 -6.10 9.72
CA THR A 8 -7.04 -6.26 10.60
C THR A 8 -5.77 -5.81 9.90
N VAL A 9 -4.75 -5.47 10.70
CA VAL A 9 -3.45 -5.04 10.19
C VAL A 9 -2.86 -6.16 9.33
N GLU A 10 -2.96 -7.40 9.77
CA GLU A 10 -2.46 -8.59 9.09
C GLU A 10 -3.12 -8.79 7.72
N GLU A 11 -4.43 -8.57 7.62
CA GLU A 11 -5.15 -8.62 6.33
C GLU A 11 -4.68 -7.53 5.38
N VAL A 12 -4.47 -6.31 5.88
CA VAL A 12 -3.99 -5.18 5.06
C VAL A 12 -2.56 -5.43 4.58
N LEU A 13 -1.67 -5.83 5.50
CA LEU A 13 -0.28 -6.14 5.17
C LEU A 13 -0.19 -7.31 4.17
N GLY A 14 -0.99 -8.35 4.37
CA GLY A 14 -1.08 -9.50 3.47
C GLY A 14 -1.63 -9.14 2.08
N PHE A 15 -2.64 -8.27 2.01
CA PHE A 15 -3.23 -7.82 0.75
C PHE A 15 -2.22 -7.07 -0.14
N PHE A 16 -1.38 -6.23 0.48
CA PHE A 16 -0.34 -5.49 -0.23
C PHE A 16 1.00 -6.23 -0.32
N VAL A 17 1.11 -7.39 0.33
CA VAL A 17 2.35 -8.18 0.45
C VAL A 17 3.50 -7.29 0.96
N VAL A 18 3.20 -6.46 1.97
CA VAL A 18 4.15 -5.50 2.54
C VAL A 18 4.67 -6.02 3.86
N ASN A 19 5.96 -5.80 4.12
CA ASN A 19 6.55 -6.11 5.41
C ASN A 19 6.33 -4.91 6.35
N GLU A 20 5.87 -5.16 7.58
CA GLU A 20 5.59 -4.09 8.55
C GLU A 20 6.82 -3.29 8.98
N SER A 21 8.00 -3.94 9.02
CA SER A 21 9.24 -3.35 9.52
C SER A 21 10.05 -2.68 8.40
N THR A 22 9.93 -3.16 7.17
CA THR A 22 10.77 -2.71 6.05
C THR A 22 9.99 -2.11 4.88
N GLY A 23 8.67 -2.28 4.83
CA GLY A 23 7.83 -1.75 3.77
C GLY A 23 7.86 -2.57 2.47
N LEU A 24 7.63 -1.88 1.34
CA LEU A 24 7.66 -2.46 -0.01
C LEU A 24 9.07 -2.39 -0.60
N SER A 25 9.47 -3.41 -1.35
CA SER A 25 10.68 -3.35 -2.17
C SER A 25 10.51 -2.43 -3.39
N CYS A 26 11.63 -1.99 -3.98
CA CYS A 26 11.63 -1.19 -5.21
C CYS A 26 10.92 -1.90 -6.38
N GLU A 27 11.01 -3.24 -6.45
CA GLU A 27 10.34 -4.03 -7.47
C GLU A 27 8.82 -4.06 -7.25
N GLN A 28 8.38 -4.25 -6.01
CA GLN A 28 6.96 -4.21 -5.65
C GLN A 28 6.37 -2.83 -5.93
N LEU A 29 7.10 -1.75 -5.61
CA LEU A 29 6.67 -0.39 -5.89
C LEU A 29 6.44 -0.14 -7.39
N LYS A 30 7.34 -0.64 -8.26
CA LYS A 30 7.20 -0.52 -9.72
C LYS A 30 5.96 -1.28 -10.23
N LYS A 31 5.81 -2.54 -9.83
CA LYS A 31 4.64 -3.37 -10.19
C LYS A 31 3.33 -2.75 -9.70
N ASN A 32 3.33 -2.21 -8.49
CA ASN A 32 2.18 -1.55 -7.89
C ASN A 32 1.80 -0.26 -8.64
N ARG A 33 2.80 0.53 -9.07
CA ARG A 33 2.59 1.72 -9.89
C ARG A 33 2.05 1.38 -11.28
N GLU A 34 2.52 0.30 -11.90
CA GLU A 34 2.00 -0.19 -13.18
C GLU A 34 0.55 -0.69 -13.03
N ARG A 35 0.26 -1.39 -11.92
CA ARG A 35 -1.06 -1.97 -11.65
C ARG A 35 -2.14 -0.93 -11.32
N TRP A 36 -1.79 0.09 -10.52
CA TRP A 36 -2.77 1.07 -10.01
C TRP A 36 -2.62 2.48 -10.57
N GLY A 37 -1.56 2.74 -11.32
CA GLY A 37 -1.28 4.04 -11.92
C GLY A 37 -0.70 5.07 -10.93
N PRO A 38 -0.48 6.31 -11.40
CA PRO A 38 0.06 7.39 -10.58
C PRO A 38 -0.94 7.86 -9.51
N ASN A 39 -0.46 8.16 -8.29
CA ASN A 39 -1.27 8.66 -7.15
C ASN A 39 -1.71 10.15 -7.30
N VAL A 40 -1.97 10.63 -8.51
CA VAL A 40 -1.89 12.06 -8.90
C VAL A 40 -3.10 12.93 -8.54
N THR A 41 -4.13 12.42 -7.88
CA THR A 41 -5.22 13.26 -7.33
C THR A 41 -5.13 13.28 -5.81
N LEU A 42 -4.41 14.30 -5.32
CA LEU A 42 -4.30 14.79 -3.94
C LEU A 42 -4.72 13.80 -2.83
N VAL A 43 -3.70 13.29 -2.11
CA VAL A 43 -3.81 12.59 -0.82
C VAL A 43 -4.38 11.16 -0.86
N LYS A 44 -3.74 10.27 -1.62
CA LYS A 44 -3.81 8.81 -1.31
C LYS A 44 -2.45 8.16 -1.06
N ALA A 45 -1.38 8.95 -1.07
CA ALA A 45 -0.04 8.53 -0.66
C ALA A 45 0.20 8.61 0.85
N LEU A 46 -0.68 9.30 1.61
CA LEU A 46 -0.56 9.43 3.07
C LEU A 46 -0.62 8.07 3.81
N PHE A 47 -1.15 7.02 3.18
CA PHE A 47 -1.46 5.74 3.84
C PHE A 47 -0.60 4.56 3.35
N ALA A 48 0.55 4.81 2.72
CA ALA A 48 1.39 3.72 2.23
C ALA A 48 2.12 2.97 3.36
N VAL A 49 2.41 3.62 4.50
CA VAL A 49 3.06 2.94 5.65
C VAL A 49 2.57 3.50 7.01
N LEU A 50 2.97 4.68 7.47
CA LEU A 50 2.72 5.16 8.85
C LEU A 50 3.37 6.57 8.99
N LEU A 51 2.83 7.58 8.30
CA LEU A 51 3.16 9.00 8.56
C LEU A 51 1.89 9.84 8.45
#